data_AF-A0A9Y6MAA9-F1
#
_entry.id   AF-A0A9Y6MAA9-F1
#
_cell.length_a   1.000
_cell.length_b   1.000
_cell.length_c   1.000
_cell.angle_alpha   90.00
_cell.angle_beta   90.00
_cell.angle_gamma   90.00
#
_symmetry.space_group_name_H-M   'P 1'
#
loop_
_entity.id
_entity.type
_entity.pdbx_description
1 polymer ?
#
loop_
_entity_poly.entity_id
_entity_poly.type
_entity_poly.pdbx_seq_one_letter_code
_entity_poly.pdbx_strand_id
1 'polypeptide(L)'
;MLFFSTPPPLCLILLLSYISPVLSCQTGNNSECESAPFVPGHNLVGEGFDLVTLRRKGAYVVDVRTYMTPDGHCTLCTNPLQGNRLQKVPVSVVDWRAFSQCSTPVDSSVHDNVGSVMKAMLDHDGLNLNIVLGDRLFVGGTRSEAFKFAVARAEEDRYTFSVHGITCKYYSFRVASRPPLSPEFKRDVDNLPSHYNSYTSDQYDRLIKTYGTHYIHKVFLGGQLRRITAARTCLSTLNKLNSHEVHACLSKGFSVGLGKEKLYSVEQSCMKVLQNQDYTTRYGAETG
;
A
#
# COMPACT_ATOMS: atom_id res chain seq x y z
N MET A 1 -44.89 -18.23 22.11
CA MET A 1 -44.04 -19.31 21.58
C MET A 1 -44.03 -19.17 20.07
N LEU A 2 -42.97 -18.57 19.53
CA LEU A 2 -42.80 -18.46 18.08
C LEU A 2 -42.09 -19.72 17.61
N PHE A 3 -42.80 -20.54 16.84
CA PHE A 3 -42.24 -21.72 16.19
C PHE A 3 -41.28 -21.27 15.09
N PHE A 4 -39.99 -21.55 15.27
CA PHE A 4 -39.02 -21.51 14.19
C PHE A 4 -39.24 -22.73 13.30
N SER A 5 -39.81 -22.53 12.11
CA SER A 5 -39.79 -23.54 11.05
C SER A 5 -38.35 -23.85 10.69
N THR A 6 -37.95 -25.12 10.84
CA THR A 6 -36.70 -25.65 10.30
C THR A 6 -36.68 -25.43 8.78
N PRO A 7 -35.66 -24.81 8.20
CA PRO A 7 -35.59 -24.61 6.76
C PRO A 7 -35.52 -25.96 6.03
N PRO A 8 -36.11 -26.08 4.82
CA PRO A 8 -36.16 -27.34 4.08
C PRO A 8 -34.75 -27.81 3.68
N PRO A 9 -34.50 -29.13 3.61
CA PRO A 9 -33.17 -29.70 3.35
C PRO A 9 -32.55 -29.25 2.02
N LEU A 10 -33.37 -28.88 1.02
CA LEU A 10 -32.89 -28.29 -0.24
C LEU A 10 -32.19 -26.93 -0.06
N CYS A 11 -32.60 -26.13 0.92
CA CYS A 11 -32.00 -24.82 1.18
C CYS A 11 -30.59 -24.99 1.78
N LEU A 12 -30.38 -26.03 2.60
CA LEU A 12 -29.07 -26.39 3.14
C LEU A 12 -28.11 -26.89 2.05
N ILE A 13 -28.61 -27.69 1.09
CA ILE A 13 -27.82 -28.22 -0.04
C ILE A 13 -27.41 -27.09 -1.00
N LEU A 14 -28.30 -26.12 -1.24
CA LEU A 14 -27.97 -24.91 -1.99
C LEU A 14 -26.91 -24.08 -1.26
N LEU A 15 -27.03 -23.86 0.06
CA LEU A 15 -26.01 -23.19 0.87
C LEU A 15 -24.64 -23.92 0.86
N LEU A 16 -24.63 -25.26 0.82
CA LEU A 16 -23.41 -26.08 0.70
C LEU A 16 -22.81 -25.99 -0.72
N SER A 17 -23.64 -25.90 -1.76
CA SER A 17 -23.17 -25.69 -3.15
C SER A 17 -22.72 -24.25 -3.44
N TYR A 18 -23.14 -23.29 -2.61
CA TYR A 18 -22.68 -21.90 -2.59
C TYR A 18 -21.53 -21.67 -1.59
N ILE A 19 -20.94 -22.73 -1.03
CA ILE A 19 -19.55 -22.65 -0.55
C ILE A 19 -18.72 -22.42 -1.80
N SER A 20 -18.59 -21.15 -2.15
CA SER A 20 -17.60 -20.63 -3.07
C SER A 20 -16.28 -21.38 -2.78
N PRO A 21 -15.42 -21.67 -3.78
CA PRO A 21 -14.16 -22.39 -3.60
C PRO A 21 -13.11 -21.57 -2.82
N VAL A 22 -13.55 -20.79 -1.83
CA VAL A 22 -12.83 -19.83 -1.00
C VAL A 22 -12.07 -20.53 0.13
N LEU A 23 -12.29 -21.84 0.35
CA LEU A 23 -11.27 -22.70 0.96
C LEU A 23 -10.36 -23.26 -0.14
N SER A 24 -9.57 -22.38 -0.77
CA SER A 24 -8.59 -22.76 -1.79
C SER A 24 -7.33 -23.42 -1.20
N CYS A 25 -7.24 -23.55 0.13
CA CYS A 25 -6.07 -24.08 0.81
C CYS A 25 -6.35 -25.44 1.45
N GLN A 26 -5.39 -26.34 1.33
CA GLN A 26 -5.42 -27.72 1.82
C GLN A 26 -4.11 -28.06 2.54
N THR A 27 -4.12 -29.12 3.33
CA THR A 27 -2.91 -29.68 3.94
C THR A 27 -2.17 -30.52 2.92
N GLY A 28 -0.91 -30.17 2.65
CA GLY A 28 0.00 -30.95 1.81
C GLY A 28 0.80 -31.98 2.60
N ASN A 29 1.22 -33.05 1.93
CA ASN A 29 2.26 -33.96 2.45
C ASN A 29 3.67 -33.40 2.18
N ASN A 30 4.68 -34.03 2.78
CA ASN A 30 6.07 -33.57 2.70
C ASN A 30 6.56 -33.33 1.25
N SER A 31 6.33 -34.28 0.33
CA SER A 31 6.77 -34.16 -1.07
C SER A 31 6.06 -33.02 -1.82
N GLU A 32 4.76 -32.83 -1.58
CA GLU A 32 4.01 -31.70 -2.14
C GLU A 32 4.51 -30.36 -1.59
N CYS A 33 4.84 -30.32 -0.30
CA CYS A 33 5.35 -29.12 0.36
C CYS A 33 6.73 -28.70 -0.13
N GLU A 34 7.62 -29.66 -0.40
CA GLU A 34 8.94 -29.38 -0.94
C GLU A 34 8.84 -28.87 -2.39
N SER A 35 8.01 -29.51 -3.21
CA SER A 35 7.87 -29.20 -4.64
C SER A 35 7.08 -27.91 -4.93
N ALA A 36 6.10 -27.56 -4.10
CA ALA A 36 5.30 -26.36 -4.30
C ALA A 36 6.14 -25.08 -4.09
N PRO A 37 6.06 -24.08 -4.99
CA PRO A 37 6.69 -22.78 -4.74
C PRO A 37 5.88 -21.99 -3.70
N PHE A 38 6.47 -20.97 -3.10
CA PHE A 38 5.72 -20.05 -2.26
C PHE A 38 4.72 -19.22 -3.07
N VAL A 39 3.64 -18.81 -2.40
CA VAL A 39 2.73 -17.80 -2.93
C VAL A 39 3.46 -16.47 -3.24
N PRO A 40 3.01 -15.71 -4.26
CA PRO A 40 3.62 -14.44 -4.63
C PRO A 40 3.71 -13.46 -3.45
N GLY A 41 4.91 -12.94 -3.20
CA GLY A 41 5.17 -11.94 -2.17
C GLY A 41 4.99 -12.40 -0.72
N HIS A 42 4.99 -13.71 -0.43
CA HIS A 42 4.84 -14.28 0.92
C HIS A 42 5.70 -13.61 2.01
N ASN A 43 6.87 -13.10 1.64
CA ASN A 43 7.84 -12.43 2.51
C ASN A 43 7.64 -10.91 2.60
N LEU A 44 6.51 -10.35 2.17
CA LEU A 44 6.22 -8.93 2.36
C LEU A 44 5.59 -8.66 3.73
N VAL A 45 4.88 -9.63 4.28
CA VAL A 45 4.45 -9.58 5.68
C VAL A 45 5.60 -9.97 6.60
N GLY A 46 5.54 -9.56 7.85
CA GLY A 46 6.58 -9.86 8.83
C GLY A 46 7.88 -9.07 8.67
N GLU A 47 8.07 -8.42 7.51
CA GLU A 47 9.17 -7.51 7.27
C GLU A 47 9.00 -6.21 8.07
N GLY A 48 10.11 -5.73 8.60
CA GLY A 48 10.24 -4.45 9.27
C GLY A 48 9.92 -3.27 8.36
N PHE A 49 9.35 -2.21 8.94
CA PHE A 49 8.93 -1.01 8.25
C PHE A 49 9.30 0.24 9.05
N ASP A 50 9.94 1.20 8.38
CA ASP A 50 10.22 2.51 8.95
C ASP A 50 9.12 3.49 8.53
N LEU A 51 8.26 3.84 9.48
CA LEU A 51 7.18 4.80 9.25
C LEU A 51 7.67 6.19 8.85
N VAL A 52 8.87 6.63 9.26
CA VAL A 52 9.35 7.98 9.00
C VAL A 52 9.75 8.12 7.52
N THR A 53 10.36 7.08 6.95
CA THR A 53 10.76 7.05 5.55
C THR A 53 9.70 6.42 4.64
N LEU A 54 8.71 5.72 5.20
CA LEU A 54 7.74 4.86 4.51
C LEU A 54 8.42 3.78 3.66
N ARG A 55 9.49 3.18 4.20
CA ARG A 55 10.27 2.16 3.51
C ARG A 55 10.35 0.87 4.32
N ARG A 56 10.37 -0.24 3.60
CA ARG A 56 10.67 -1.56 4.14
C ARG A 56 12.14 -1.63 4.53
N LYS A 57 12.43 -2.43 5.56
CA LYS A 57 13.76 -2.52 6.16
C LYS A 57 14.65 -3.62 5.59
N GLY A 58 14.08 -4.62 4.93
CA GLY A 58 14.79 -5.84 4.53
C GLY A 58 15.08 -6.80 5.67
N ALA A 59 14.84 -6.40 6.92
CA ALA A 59 14.96 -7.23 8.12
C ALA A 59 13.57 -7.69 8.59
N TYR A 60 13.48 -8.91 9.09
CA TYR A 60 12.20 -9.55 9.41
C TYR A 60 12.02 -9.66 10.92
N VAL A 61 10.87 -9.22 11.41
CA VAL A 61 10.43 -9.42 12.80
C VAL A 61 9.82 -10.82 12.97
N VAL A 62 9.11 -11.28 11.95
CA VAL A 62 8.38 -12.56 11.93
C VAL A 62 9.11 -13.56 11.03
N ASP A 63 9.16 -14.82 11.44
CA ASP A 63 9.61 -15.90 10.58
C ASP A 63 8.57 -16.20 9.49
N VAL A 64 8.90 -15.82 8.26
CA VAL A 64 8.12 -16.06 7.04
C VAL A 64 8.77 -17.09 6.12
N ARG A 65 9.80 -17.80 6.60
CA ARG A 65 10.52 -18.83 5.84
C ARG A 65 10.00 -20.21 6.17
N THR A 66 9.68 -20.47 7.43
CA THR A 66 9.15 -21.77 7.86
C THR A 66 7.77 -22.01 7.25
N TYR A 67 7.65 -23.08 6.46
CA TYR A 67 6.41 -23.48 5.78
C TYR A 67 5.91 -24.86 6.19
N MET A 68 6.76 -25.66 6.84
CA MET A 68 6.45 -27.04 7.23
C MET A 68 6.29 -27.16 8.74
N THR A 69 5.29 -27.90 9.18
CA THR A 69 5.08 -28.27 10.58
C THR A 69 6.06 -29.37 11.00
N PRO A 70 6.26 -29.60 12.31
CA PRO A 70 7.09 -30.71 12.79
C PRO A 70 6.64 -32.09 12.26
N ASP A 71 5.36 -32.25 11.96
CA ASP A 71 4.77 -33.48 11.42
C ASP A 71 4.99 -33.65 9.91
N GLY A 72 5.74 -32.74 9.26
CA GLY A 72 6.06 -32.83 7.83
C GLY A 72 4.93 -32.37 6.91
N HIS A 73 3.97 -31.60 7.41
CA HIS A 73 2.84 -31.06 6.66
C HIS A 73 2.98 -29.56 6.40
N CYS A 74 2.30 -29.03 5.39
CA CYS A 74 2.22 -27.59 5.15
C CYS A 74 0.85 -27.17 4.63
N THR A 75 0.62 -25.86 4.57
CA THR A 75 -0.56 -25.28 3.93
C THR A 75 -0.26 -24.99 2.46
N LEU A 76 -1.03 -25.61 1.57
CA LEU A 76 -0.95 -25.44 0.13
C LEU A 76 -2.22 -24.78 -0.39
N CYS A 77 -2.10 -23.67 -1.10
CA CYS A 77 -3.21 -22.92 -1.67
C CYS A 77 -3.19 -22.97 -3.20
N THR A 78 -4.35 -23.19 -3.80
CA THR A 78 -4.55 -23.14 -5.25
C THR A 78 -4.60 -21.69 -5.70
N ASN A 79 -3.74 -21.30 -6.66
CA ASN A 79 -3.68 -19.93 -7.17
C ASN A 79 -4.38 -19.79 -8.54
N PRO A 80 -5.63 -19.27 -8.58
CA PRO A 80 -6.37 -19.09 -9.82
C PRO A 80 -5.75 -18.06 -10.77
N LEU A 81 -4.96 -17.12 -10.27
CA LEU A 81 -4.27 -16.12 -11.09
C LEU A 81 -3.00 -16.65 -11.76
N GLN A 82 -2.59 -17.88 -11.42
CA GLN A 82 -1.43 -18.57 -12.01
C GLN A 82 -1.81 -19.98 -12.47
N GLY A 83 -2.95 -20.11 -13.15
CA GLY A 83 -3.38 -21.37 -13.77
C GLY A 83 -3.74 -22.46 -12.78
N ASN A 84 -4.29 -22.09 -11.61
CA ASN A 84 -4.63 -23.00 -10.52
C ASN A 84 -3.42 -23.79 -9.98
N ARG A 85 -2.20 -23.24 -10.09
CA ARG A 85 -1.01 -23.86 -9.51
C ARG A 85 -1.12 -23.92 -7.98
N LEU A 86 -0.73 -25.06 -7.42
CA LEU A 86 -0.63 -25.26 -5.98
C LEU A 86 0.62 -24.57 -5.43
N GLN A 87 0.47 -23.75 -4.40
CA GLN A 87 1.55 -22.91 -3.84
C GLN A 87 1.54 -22.95 -2.31
N LYS A 88 2.71 -23.01 -1.68
CA LYS A 88 2.83 -23.06 -0.22
C LYS A 88 2.79 -21.69 0.42
N VAL A 89 2.28 -21.67 1.64
CA VAL A 89 2.18 -20.47 2.49
C VAL A 89 3.02 -20.71 3.76
N PRO A 90 3.80 -19.72 4.24
CA PRO A 90 4.51 -19.85 5.51
C PRO A 90 3.55 -20.12 6.68
N VAL A 91 4.02 -20.85 7.70
CA VAL A 91 3.22 -21.20 8.89
C VAL A 91 2.74 -19.96 9.64
N SER A 92 3.50 -18.86 9.59
CA SER A 92 3.14 -17.59 10.21
C SER A 92 2.08 -16.78 9.44
N VAL A 93 1.68 -17.22 8.25
CA VAL A 93 0.79 -16.48 7.35
C VAL A 93 -0.57 -17.18 7.23
N VAL A 94 -1.62 -16.39 7.36
CA VAL A 94 -3.02 -16.83 7.33
C VAL A 94 -3.86 -15.96 6.41
N ASP A 95 -5.07 -16.43 6.12
CA ASP A 95 -6.06 -15.75 5.28
C ASP A 95 -5.54 -15.37 3.88
N TRP A 96 -4.71 -16.25 3.29
CA TRP A 96 -4.26 -16.05 1.92
C TRP A 96 -5.43 -16.18 0.94
N ARG A 97 -5.57 -15.18 0.07
CA ARG A 97 -6.62 -15.08 -0.93
C ARG A 97 -6.07 -14.52 -2.21
N ALA A 98 -6.48 -15.09 -3.34
CA ALA A 98 -6.33 -14.53 -4.66
C ALA A 98 -7.67 -13.94 -5.13
N PHE A 99 -7.64 -12.75 -5.73
CA PHE A 99 -8.79 -12.05 -6.28
C PHE A 99 -8.32 -11.07 -7.36
N SER A 100 -9.22 -10.32 -7.99
CA SER A 100 -8.83 -9.26 -8.91
C SER A 100 -9.71 -8.05 -8.65
N GLN A 101 -9.12 -6.97 -8.15
CA GLN A 101 -9.81 -5.74 -7.84
C GLN A 101 -8.96 -4.54 -8.26
N CYS A 102 -9.32 -3.90 -9.37
CA CYS A 102 -8.70 -2.65 -9.83
C CYS A 102 -9.66 -1.47 -9.63
N SER A 103 -9.15 -0.33 -9.16
CA SER A 103 -9.94 0.89 -9.06
C SER A 103 -10.36 1.37 -10.46
N THR A 104 -11.67 1.48 -10.67
CA THR A 104 -12.24 1.89 -11.95
C THR A 104 -12.18 3.41 -12.15
N PRO A 105 -12.60 4.28 -11.21
CA PRO A 105 -12.22 5.68 -11.27
C PRO A 105 -10.74 5.85 -10.87
N VAL A 106 -10.12 6.91 -11.41
CA VAL A 106 -8.86 7.43 -10.88
C VAL A 106 -9.15 8.00 -9.51
N ASP A 107 -8.39 7.57 -8.50
CA ASP A 107 -8.43 8.21 -7.20
C ASP A 107 -7.70 9.55 -7.31
N SER A 108 -8.37 10.65 -6.98
CA SER A 108 -7.84 11.98 -7.21
C SER A 108 -8.25 12.97 -6.14
N SER A 109 -7.31 13.78 -5.69
CA SER A 109 -7.57 14.83 -4.71
C SER A 109 -6.69 16.06 -4.97
N VAL A 110 -7.14 17.21 -4.47
CA VAL A 110 -6.44 18.49 -4.55
C VAL A 110 -6.15 19.00 -3.14
N HIS A 111 -4.94 19.53 -2.93
CA HIS A 111 -4.40 19.89 -1.62
C HIS A 111 -3.62 21.19 -1.70
N ASP A 112 -3.72 22.04 -0.69
CA ASP A 112 -3.06 23.35 -0.61
C ASP A 112 -1.86 23.37 0.34
N ASN A 113 -1.60 22.28 1.06
CA ASN A 113 -0.50 22.17 2.02
C ASN A 113 0.12 20.77 2.04
N VAL A 114 1.37 20.70 2.50
CA VAL A 114 2.16 19.45 2.54
C VAL A 114 1.47 18.38 3.39
N GLY A 115 0.88 18.77 4.52
CA GLY A 115 0.29 17.84 5.46
C GLY A 115 -0.93 17.12 4.89
N SER A 116 -1.80 17.81 4.16
CA SER A 116 -2.96 17.21 3.49
C SER A 116 -2.56 16.31 2.32
N VAL A 117 -1.51 16.67 1.56
CA VAL A 117 -0.90 15.78 0.54
C VAL A 117 -0.44 14.47 1.19
N MET A 118 0.35 14.56 2.26
CA MET A 118 0.86 13.39 2.95
C MET A 118 -0.25 12.54 3.57
N LYS A 119 -1.31 13.17 4.07
CA LYS A 119 -2.48 12.45 4.56
C LYS A 119 -3.16 11.65 3.46
N ALA A 120 -3.44 12.27 2.31
CA ALA A 120 -4.02 11.56 1.18
C ALA A 120 -3.13 10.38 0.74
N MET A 121 -1.81 10.59 0.71
CA MET A 121 -0.86 9.52 0.39
C MET A 121 -0.93 8.34 1.36
N LEU A 122 -0.94 8.60 2.66
CA LEU A 122 -0.97 7.56 3.70
C LEU A 122 -2.30 6.81 3.72
N ASP A 123 -3.42 7.54 3.56
CA ASP A 123 -4.75 6.96 3.48
C ASP A 123 -4.86 6.02 2.24
N HIS A 124 -4.30 6.42 1.10
CA HIS A 124 -4.24 5.58 -0.12
C HIS A 124 -3.39 4.31 0.09
N ASP A 125 -2.32 4.41 0.89
CA ASP A 125 -1.44 3.28 1.23
C ASP A 125 -2.06 2.37 2.30
N GLY A 126 -3.27 2.69 2.79
CA GLY A 126 -3.96 1.94 3.85
C GLY A 126 -3.33 2.12 5.23
N LEU A 127 -2.45 3.12 5.37
CA LEU A 127 -1.80 3.49 6.62
C LEU A 127 -2.66 4.57 7.29
N ASN A 128 -3.67 4.14 8.05
CA ASN A 128 -4.53 5.04 8.81
C ASN A 128 -3.79 5.58 10.05
N LEU A 129 -2.83 6.47 9.80
CA LEU A 129 -2.08 7.16 10.84
C LEU A 129 -2.80 8.47 11.18
N ASN A 130 -2.99 8.72 12.47
CA ASN A 130 -3.48 10.01 12.93
C ASN A 130 -2.41 11.07 12.61
N ILE A 131 -2.76 11.96 11.70
CA ILE A 131 -1.95 13.08 11.26
C ILE A 131 -2.47 14.32 11.96
N VAL A 132 -1.64 14.97 12.77
CA VAL A 132 -1.96 16.24 13.40
C VAL A 132 -1.02 17.31 12.82
N LEU A 133 -1.59 18.46 12.44
CA LEU A 133 -0.87 19.60 11.85
C LEU A 133 -1.05 20.83 12.74
N GLY A 134 0.06 21.34 13.28
CA GLY A 134 0.17 22.38 14.32
C GLY A 134 1.33 22.04 15.28
N ASP A 135 1.32 22.53 16.52
CA ASP A 135 2.29 22.18 17.59
C ASP A 135 2.27 20.70 18.03
N ARG A 136 1.70 19.78 17.24
CA ARG A 136 1.51 18.37 17.60
C ARG A 136 1.75 17.46 16.39
N LEU A 137 2.91 16.79 16.45
CA LEU A 137 3.34 15.49 15.91
C LEU A 137 2.82 14.98 14.54
N PHE A 138 3.67 15.13 13.53
CA PHE A 138 3.66 14.39 12.25
C PHE A 138 4.86 13.40 12.25
N VAL A 139 4.64 12.08 12.34
CA VAL A 139 5.77 11.09 12.34
C VAL A 139 5.84 10.28 11.05
N GLY A 140 4.71 10.01 10.40
CA GLY A 140 4.66 9.18 9.20
C GLY A 140 5.12 9.93 7.95
N GLY A 141 6.15 9.43 7.27
CA GLY A 141 6.54 9.88 5.93
C GLY A 141 7.27 11.21 5.84
N THR A 142 7.66 11.85 6.95
CA THR A 142 8.39 13.12 6.95
C THR A 142 9.78 13.03 6.32
N ARG A 143 10.30 11.83 6.07
CA ARG A 143 11.55 11.61 5.31
C ARG A 143 11.32 10.90 3.98
N SER A 144 10.07 10.76 3.55
CA SER A 144 9.73 10.19 2.24
C SER A 144 10.09 11.16 1.10
N GLU A 145 10.32 10.63 -0.10
CA GLU A 145 10.61 11.47 -1.28
C GLU A 145 9.45 12.39 -1.66
N ALA A 146 8.22 11.95 -1.42
CA ALA A 146 7.05 12.79 -1.67
C ALA A 146 6.93 13.95 -0.68
N PHE A 147 7.25 13.73 0.59
CA PHE A 147 7.31 14.80 1.57
C PHE A 147 8.37 15.83 1.17
N LYS A 148 9.59 15.37 0.85
CA LYS A 148 10.68 16.25 0.37
C LYS A 148 10.25 17.04 -0.86
N PHE A 149 9.61 16.40 -1.84
CA PHE A 149 9.07 17.06 -3.03
C PHE A 149 8.05 18.14 -2.66
N ALA A 150 7.06 17.81 -1.82
CA ALA A 150 6.00 18.73 -1.46
C ALA A 150 6.52 19.93 -0.66
N VAL A 151 7.43 19.72 0.30
CA VAL A 151 8.10 20.79 1.05
C VAL A 151 8.91 21.68 0.13
N ALA A 152 9.75 21.09 -0.74
CA ALA A 152 10.59 21.87 -1.65
C ALA A 152 9.78 22.77 -2.59
N ARG A 153 8.58 22.33 -3.03
CA ARG A 153 7.67 23.18 -3.81
C ARG A 153 7.00 24.25 -2.95
N ALA A 154 6.56 23.89 -1.75
CA ALA A 154 5.90 24.83 -0.83
C ALA A 154 6.84 25.95 -0.31
N GLU A 155 8.14 25.69 -0.26
CA GLU A 155 9.17 26.69 0.09
C GLU A 155 9.52 27.63 -1.09
N GLU A 156 9.27 27.20 -2.33
CA GLU A 156 9.60 27.94 -3.55
C GLU A 156 8.56 29.01 -3.90
N ASP A 157 7.27 28.68 -3.81
CA ASP A 157 6.14 29.57 -4.13
C ASP A 157 4.85 29.02 -3.49
N ARG A 158 3.72 29.71 -3.67
CA ARG A 158 2.40 29.18 -3.37
C ARG A 158 1.99 28.16 -4.42
N TYR A 159 1.99 26.89 -4.05
CA TYR A 159 1.57 25.77 -4.89
C TYR A 159 0.25 25.15 -4.44
N THR A 160 -0.47 24.58 -5.41
CA THR A 160 -1.54 23.62 -5.17
C THR A 160 -1.12 22.26 -5.72
N PHE A 161 -1.37 21.20 -4.96
CA PHE A 161 -0.97 19.84 -5.27
C PHE A 161 -2.17 19.03 -5.74
N SER A 162 -2.03 18.36 -6.88
CA SER A 162 -2.96 17.32 -7.33
C SER A 162 -2.33 15.95 -7.13
N VAL A 163 -3.02 15.08 -6.39
CA VAL A 163 -2.64 13.69 -6.20
C VAL A 163 -3.55 12.84 -7.07
N HIS A 164 -2.97 11.99 -7.91
CA HIS A 164 -3.67 11.01 -8.75
C HIS A 164 -3.15 9.61 -8.46
N GLY A 165 -4.05 8.63 -8.42
CA GLY A 165 -3.74 7.25 -8.08
C GLY A 165 -4.60 6.23 -8.81
N ILE A 166 -3.99 5.08 -9.10
CA ILE A 166 -4.71 3.86 -9.49
C ILE A 166 -4.10 2.68 -8.75
N THR A 167 -4.97 1.81 -8.21
CA THR A 167 -4.55 0.64 -7.45
C THR A 167 -5.26 -0.60 -7.99
N CYS A 168 -4.49 -1.64 -8.25
CA CYS A 168 -4.94 -2.99 -8.58
C CYS A 168 -4.45 -3.95 -7.50
N LYS A 169 -5.37 -4.71 -6.92
CA LYS A 169 -5.12 -5.69 -5.86
C LYS A 169 -5.45 -7.08 -6.40
N TYR A 170 -4.52 -8.00 -6.22
CA TYR A 170 -4.57 -9.37 -6.71
C TYR A 170 -4.49 -10.42 -5.59
N TYR A 171 -3.78 -10.11 -4.51
CA TYR A 171 -3.65 -11.01 -3.38
C TYR A 171 -3.85 -10.28 -2.05
N SER A 172 -4.29 -11.00 -1.03
CA SER A 172 -4.29 -10.51 0.36
C SER A 172 -3.94 -11.63 1.31
N PHE A 173 -3.18 -11.30 2.34
CA PHE A 173 -2.89 -12.20 3.46
C PHE A 173 -2.38 -11.37 4.63
N ARG A 174 -2.30 -12.01 5.79
CA ARG A 174 -1.80 -11.40 7.01
C ARG A 174 -0.99 -12.38 7.85
N VAL A 175 -0.28 -11.83 8.80
CA VAL A 175 0.39 -12.60 9.84
C VAL A 175 -0.64 -13.16 10.82
N ALA A 176 -0.37 -14.34 11.36
CA ALA A 176 -1.12 -14.94 12.47
C ALA A 176 -1.03 -14.05 13.72
N SER A 177 -1.98 -14.16 14.64
CA SER A 177 -2.03 -13.30 15.83
C SER A 177 -0.86 -13.49 16.80
N ARG A 178 -0.23 -14.67 16.78
CA ARG A 178 0.97 -15.01 17.55
C ARG A 178 1.97 -15.72 16.65
N PRO A 179 2.65 -14.97 15.77
CA PRO A 179 3.56 -15.57 14.82
C PRO A 179 4.89 -15.92 15.51
N PRO A 180 5.61 -16.95 15.03
CA PRO A 180 6.99 -17.15 15.42
C PRO A 180 7.84 -15.93 15.01
N LEU A 181 8.71 -15.47 15.92
CA LEU A 181 9.68 -14.42 15.61
C LEU A 181 10.78 -14.98 14.71
N SER A 182 11.39 -14.13 13.89
CA SER A 182 12.61 -14.53 13.19
C SER A 182 13.72 -14.84 14.19
N PRO A 183 14.61 -15.81 13.91
CA PRO A 183 15.73 -16.15 14.79
C PRO A 183 16.64 -14.95 15.08
N GLU A 184 16.85 -14.08 14.09
CA GLU A 184 17.67 -12.88 14.21
C GLU A 184 17.00 -11.85 15.13
N PHE A 185 15.72 -11.54 14.90
CA PHE A 185 15.00 -10.56 15.73
C PHE A 185 14.89 -11.03 17.18
N LYS A 186 14.58 -12.32 17.38
CA LYS A 186 14.53 -12.91 18.72
C LYS A 186 15.86 -12.74 19.45
N ARG A 187 16.98 -13.07 18.80
CA ARG A 187 18.32 -12.92 19.39
C ARG A 187 18.62 -11.47 19.74
N ASP A 188 18.32 -10.54 18.85
CA ASP A 188 18.62 -9.12 19.07
C ASP A 188 17.77 -8.55 20.21
N VAL A 189 16.51 -8.96 20.34
CA VAL A 189 15.63 -8.59 21.45
C VAL A 189 16.09 -9.22 22.76
N ASP A 190 16.44 -10.51 22.77
CA ASP A 190 16.93 -11.22 23.97
C ASP A 190 18.24 -10.59 24.50
N ASN A 191 19.01 -9.91 23.64
CA ASN A 191 20.24 -9.19 23.99
C ASN A 191 20.01 -7.73 24.43
N LEU A 192 18.79 -7.21 24.36
CA LEU A 192 18.52 -5.85 24.80
C LEU A 192 18.59 -5.75 26.33
N PRO A 193 19.02 -4.60 26.87
CA PRO A 193 18.85 -4.30 28.29
C PRO A 193 17.39 -4.44 28.72
N SER A 194 17.14 -4.78 29.98
CA SER A 194 15.77 -4.91 30.51
C SER A 194 15.02 -3.58 30.59
N HIS A 195 15.72 -2.45 30.57
CA HIS A 195 15.14 -1.11 30.70
C HIS A 195 15.74 -0.13 29.69
N TYR A 196 14.86 0.71 29.13
CA TYR A 196 15.23 1.85 28.32
C TYR A 196 15.56 3.07 29.21
N ASN A 197 16.75 3.66 29.02
CA ASN A 197 17.19 4.90 29.66
C ASN A 197 18.26 5.59 28.78
N SER A 198 18.81 6.72 29.24
CA SER A 198 19.81 7.50 28.49
C SER A 198 21.13 6.76 28.20
N TYR A 199 21.44 5.70 28.95
CA TYR A 199 22.64 4.88 28.75
C TYR A 199 22.39 3.66 27.84
N THR A 200 21.13 3.20 27.76
CA THR A 200 20.75 2.04 26.94
C THR A 200 20.08 2.40 25.62
N SER A 201 19.77 3.69 25.41
CA SER A 201 19.04 4.18 24.23
C SER A 201 19.66 3.72 22.91
N ASP A 202 20.99 3.75 22.80
CA ASP A 202 21.71 3.35 21.59
C ASP A 202 21.45 1.90 21.18
N GLN A 203 21.21 1.00 22.14
CA GLN A 203 20.93 -0.41 21.86
C GLN A 203 19.53 -0.58 21.27
N TYR A 204 18.53 0.11 21.83
CA TYR A 204 17.18 0.13 21.28
C TYR A 204 17.12 0.83 19.92
N ASP A 205 17.85 1.94 19.76
CA ASP A 205 17.97 2.64 18.50
C ASP A 205 18.58 1.76 17.41
N ARG A 206 19.55 0.90 17.75
CA ARG A 206 20.08 -0.10 16.81
C ARG A 206 19.01 -1.10 16.39
N LEU A 207 18.20 -1.62 17.32
CA LEU A 207 17.09 -2.51 16.98
C LEU A 207 16.11 -1.82 16.02
N ILE A 208 15.69 -0.58 16.32
CA ILE A 208 14.76 0.20 15.48
C ILE A 208 15.39 0.53 14.12
N LYS A 209 16.69 0.85 14.07
CA LYS A 209 17.40 1.10 12.82
C LYS A 209 17.51 -0.15 11.94
N THR A 210 17.55 -1.34 12.53
CA THR A 210 17.58 -2.61 11.78
C THR A 210 16.18 -3.05 11.36
N TYR A 211 15.26 -3.21 12.31
CA TYR A 211 13.95 -3.81 12.08
C TYR A 211 12.83 -2.79 11.82
N GLY A 212 13.10 -1.50 11.95
CA GLY A 212 12.10 -0.45 11.75
C GLY A 212 11.31 -0.16 13.03
N THR A 213 10.40 0.81 12.92
CA THR A 213 9.52 1.18 14.03
C THR A 213 8.28 0.29 14.09
N HIS A 214 7.91 -0.31 12.95
CA HIS A 214 6.74 -1.17 12.77
C HIS A 214 7.14 -2.41 11.96
N TYR A 215 6.22 -3.36 11.78
CA TYR A 215 6.34 -4.43 10.80
C TYR A 215 5.03 -4.60 10.04
N ILE A 216 5.10 -5.20 8.85
CA ILE A 216 3.95 -5.36 7.97
C ILE A 216 3.10 -6.55 8.44
N HIS A 217 1.97 -6.28 9.08
CA HIS A 217 1.07 -7.33 9.57
C HIS A 217 0.09 -7.86 8.51
N LYS A 218 -0.37 -7.02 7.58
CA LYS A 218 -1.33 -7.39 6.53
C LYS A 218 -0.98 -6.68 5.23
N VAL A 219 -1.16 -7.37 4.11
CA VAL A 219 -0.90 -6.81 2.78
C VAL A 219 -2.07 -7.00 1.83
N PHE A 220 -2.16 -6.08 0.88
CA PHE A 220 -2.87 -6.23 -0.37
C PHE A 220 -1.84 -6.09 -1.49
N LEU A 221 -1.54 -7.17 -2.21
CA LEU A 221 -0.52 -7.17 -3.24
C LEU A 221 -1.12 -6.89 -4.61
N GLY A 222 -0.38 -6.14 -5.42
CA GLY A 222 -0.69 -5.93 -6.82
C GLY A 222 0.12 -4.77 -7.37
N GLY A 223 -0.54 -3.85 -8.07
CA GLY A 223 0.08 -2.67 -8.65
C GLY A 223 -0.52 -1.38 -8.10
N GLN A 224 0.32 -0.38 -7.86
CA GLN A 224 -0.11 0.96 -7.51
C GLN A 224 0.71 1.95 -8.35
N LEU A 225 0.04 2.89 -9.00
CA LEU A 225 0.66 4.07 -9.59
C LEU A 225 0.11 5.30 -8.87
N ARG A 226 1.01 6.17 -8.43
CA ARG A 226 0.67 7.43 -7.79
C ARG A 226 1.49 8.56 -8.38
N ARG A 227 0.85 9.68 -8.66
CA ARG A 227 1.48 10.90 -9.16
C ARG A 227 1.07 12.08 -8.30
N ILE A 228 2.04 12.89 -7.91
CA ILE A 228 1.83 14.17 -7.25
C ILE A 228 2.28 15.23 -8.23
N THR A 229 1.40 16.17 -8.55
CA THR A 229 1.71 17.29 -9.44
C THR A 229 1.53 18.58 -8.66
N ALA A 230 2.57 19.41 -8.61
CA ALA A 230 2.51 20.73 -8.01
C ALA A 230 2.26 21.76 -9.12
N ALA A 231 1.23 22.59 -8.97
CA ALA A 231 0.93 23.70 -9.87
C ALA A 231 1.05 25.03 -9.11
N ARG A 232 1.79 25.99 -9.69
CA ARG A 232 1.92 27.36 -9.12
C ARG A 232 0.55 28.02 -9.08
N THR A 233 0.03 28.29 -7.90
CA THR A 233 -1.35 28.75 -7.76
C THR A 233 -1.53 30.15 -8.31
N CYS A 234 -0.59 31.06 -8.01
CA CYS A 234 -0.64 32.44 -8.48
C CYS A 234 -0.52 32.54 -10.01
N LEU A 235 0.41 31.77 -10.60
CA LEU A 235 0.56 31.69 -12.05
C LEU A 235 -0.69 31.12 -12.73
N SER A 236 -1.29 30.08 -12.15
CA SER A 236 -2.55 29.51 -12.65
C SER A 236 -3.66 30.57 -12.65
N THR A 237 -3.76 31.37 -11.58
CA THR A 237 -4.73 32.46 -11.48
C THR A 237 -4.49 33.58 -12.50
N LEU A 238 -3.22 33.97 -12.75
CA LEU A 238 -2.87 34.89 -13.85
C LEU A 238 -3.29 34.32 -15.20
N ASN A 239 -3.22 33.00 -15.32
CA ASN A 239 -3.71 32.26 -16.47
C ASN A 239 -5.24 32.03 -16.48
N LYS A 240 -5.99 32.72 -15.62
CA LYS A 240 -7.46 32.62 -15.47
C LYS A 240 -7.95 31.20 -15.15
N LEU A 241 -7.12 30.41 -14.46
CA LEU A 241 -7.45 29.06 -14.00
C LEU A 241 -7.42 28.99 -12.48
N ASN A 242 -8.44 28.37 -11.89
CA ASN A 242 -8.45 28.01 -10.47
C ASN A 242 -7.85 26.61 -10.25
N SER A 243 -7.62 26.25 -8.98
CA SER A 243 -7.02 24.98 -8.59
C SER A 243 -7.82 23.75 -9.05
N HIS A 244 -9.16 23.83 -9.07
CA HIS A 244 -10.02 22.75 -9.50
C HIS A 244 -9.99 22.55 -11.01
N GLU A 245 -9.92 23.63 -11.79
CA GLU A 245 -9.77 23.55 -13.25
C GLU A 245 -8.43 22.93 -13.65
N VAL A 246 -7.34 23.35 -13.01
CA VAL A 246 -6.02 22.73 -13.20
C VAL A 246 -6.06 21.25 -12.81
N HIS A 247 -6.64 20.92 -11.65
CA HIS A 247 -6.80 19.54 -11.20
C HIS A 247 -7.61 18.67 -12.18
N ALA A 248 -8.71 19.20 -12.72
CA ALA A 248 -9.54 18.50 -13.69
C ALA A 248 -8.74 18.18 -14.97
N CYS A 249 -7.98 19.16 -15.49
CA CYS A 249 -7.09 18.94 -16.62
C CYS A 249 -6.03 17.88 -16.34
N LEU A 250 -5.37 17.94 -15.18
CA LEU A 250 -4.38 16.94 -14.78
C LEU A 250 -4.97 15.53 -14.62
N SER A 251 -6.22 15.43 -14.14
CA SER A 251 -6.97 14.16 -14.02
C SER A 251 -7.28 13.54 -15.38
N LYS A 252 -7.65 14.38 -16.36
CA LYS A 252 -7.81 13.96 -17.76
C LYS A 252 -6.48 13.50 -18.35
N GLY A 253 -5.41 14.26 -18.16
CA GLY A 253 -4.06 13.86 -18.59
C GLY A 253 -3.58 12.55 -17.96
N PHE A 254 -3.88 12.32 -16.68
CA PHE A 254 -3.59 11.05 -16.01
C PHE A 254 -4.34 9.89 -16.66
N SER A 255 -5.63 10.08 -16.94
CA SER A 255 -6.50 9.08 -17.55
C SER A 255 -6.08 8.75 -18.99
N VAL A 256 -5.64 9.75 -19.76
CA VAL A 256 -5.04 9.56 -21.09
C VAL A 256 -3.74 8.76 -20.98
N GLY A 257 -2.85 9.11 -20.04
CA GLY A 257 -1.59 8.38 -19.81
C GLY A 257 -1.81 6.92 -19.40
N LEU A 258 -2.93 6.62 -18.73
CA LEU A 258 -3.35 5.26 -18.40
C LEU A 258 -4.10 4.54 -19.53
N GLY A 259 -4.36 5.20 -20.67
CA GLY A 259 -5.15 4.66 -21.76
C GLY A 259 -6.65 4.50 -21.45
N LYS A 260 -7.13 5.09 -20.35
CA LYS A 260 -8.56 5.09 -19.96
C LYS A 260 -9.39 6.13 -20.71
N GLU A 261 -8.74 7.18 -21.22
CA GLU A 261 -9.35 8.20 -22.06
C GLU A 261 -8.52 8.44 -23.32
N LYS A 262 -9.15 9.02 -24.36
CA LYS A 262 -8.47 9.36 -25.62
C LYS A 262 -8.05 10.82 -25.61
N LEU A 263 -6.95 11.16 -26.29
CA LEU A 263 -6.45 12.54 -26.29
C LEU A 263 -7.46 13.56 -26.85
N TYR A 264 -8.27 13.19 -27.83
CA TYR A 264 -9.29 14.07 -28.41
C TYR A 264 -10.46 14.38 -27.46
N SER A 265 -10.63 13.63 -26.36
CA SER A 265 -11.64 13.95 -25.32
C SER A 265 -11.12 14.96 -24.30
N VAL A 266 -9.87 15.39 -24.42
CA VAL A 266 -9.30 16.46 -23.60
C VAL A 266 -9.59 17.80 -24.26
N GLU A 267 -10.22 18.71 -23.51
CA GLU A 267 -10.47 20.06 -23.98
C GLU A 267 -9.16 20.79 -24.34
N GLN A 268 -9.19 21.59 -25.39
CA GLN A 268 -8.01 22.33 -25.84
C GLN A 268 -7.49 23.34 -24.80
N SER A 269 -8.38 23.79 -23.90
CA SER A 269 -8.04 24.57 -22.69
C SER A 269 -7.07 23.81 -21.77
N CYS A 270 -7.31 22.51 -21.58
CA CYS A 270 -6.48 21.64 -20.74
C CYS A 270 -5.13 21.28 -21.37
N MET A 271 -5.02 21.29 -22.70
CA MET A 271 -3.73 21.01 -23.36
C MET A 271 -2.61 21.96 -22.91
N LYS A 272 -2.95 23.21 -22.61
CA LYS A 272 -1.99 24.20 -22.09
C LYS A 272 -1.44 23.81 -20.72
N VAL A 273 -2.32 23.35 -19.83
CA VAL A 273 -1.95 22.84 -18.50
C VAL A 273 -1.08 21.59 -18.63
N LEU A 274 -1.47 20.66 -19.52
CA LEU A 274 -0.78 19.39 -19.70
C LEU A 274 0.60 19.53 -20.36
N GLN A 275 0.78 20.53 -21.22
CA GLN A 275 2.05 20.85 -21.86
C GLN A 275 2.93 21.80 -21.03
N ASN A 276 2.49 22.17 -19.82
CA ASN A 276 3.17 23.13 -18.95
C ASN A 276 3.50 24.46 -19.67
N GLN A 277 2.57 24.94 -20.50
CA GLN A 277 2.72 26.18 -21.25
C GLN A 277 2.14 27.35 -20.47
N ASP A 278 2.95 28.40 -20.28
CA ASP A 278 2.47 29.66 -19.74
C ASP A 278 2.21 30.69 -20.85
N TYR A 279 1.01 31.28 -20.85
CA TYR A 279 0.66 32.33 -21.82
C TYR A 279 0.94 33.74 -21.29
N THR A 280 0.92 33.95 -19.96
CA THR A 280 1.04 35.30 -19.39
C THR A 280 2.48 35.80 -19.40
N THR A 281 3.45 34.93 -19.14
CA THR A 281 4.88 35.29 -19.18
C THR A 281 5.61 34.70 -20.40
N ARG A 282 4.92 33.92 -21.25
CA ARG A 282 5.48 33.16 -22.40
C ARG A 282 6.57 32.15 -22.01
N TYR A 283 6.61 31.73 -20.75
CA TYR A 283 7.59 30.77 -20.26
C TYR A 283 7.15 29.33 -20.59
N GLY A 284 7.94 28.63 -21.40
CA GLY A 284 7.84 27.18 -21.56
C GLY A 284 9.00 26.53 -20.85
N ALA A 285 8.75 25.75 -19.79
CA ALA A 285 9.80 24.95 -19.19
C ALA A 285 10.10 23.76 -20.12
N GLU A 286 11.30 23.74 -20.71
CA GLU A 286 11.84 22.58 -21.40
C GLU A 286 11.92 21.41 -20.41
N THR A 287 11.25 20.30 -20.75
CA THR A 287 11.32 19.05 -20.00
C THR A 287 12.70 18.43 -20.21
N GLY A 288 13.51 18.39 -19.16
CA GLY A 288 14.68 17.50 -19.03
C GLY A 288 14.30 16.13 -18.50
#